data_AF-A0A397EEK6-F1
#
_entry.id   AF-A0A397EEK6-F1
#
_cell.length_a   1.000
_cell.length_b   1.000
_cell.length_c   1.000
_cell.angle_alpha   90.00
_cell.angle_beta   90.00
_cell.angle_gamma   90.00
#
_symmetry.space_group_name_H-M   'P 1'
#
loop_
_entity.id
_entity.type
_entity.pdbx_description
1 polymer ?
#
loop_
_entity_poly.entity_id
_entity_poly.type
_entity_poly.pdbx_seq_one_letter_code
_entity_poly.pdbx_strand_id
1 'polypeptide(L)'
;TSLFVLGLIARSSAGKRALSHAGWAVPRDPLASVAVPNSVATLFVWPTATPPYPSDLVDVSFKPFVSPHFVKSAKTTAKTKEILRLVGDLSSTISQKEAGASLNRMKGSHPELFEDTETALAAHTILARYHYRLSARQFVMNLFEKADLSNAALNSFLWQGEDPQQAAPQGGRRRRSSVSAPSLSSTIQSLLHSHSKETVLATARHIPDHENTIFVGASEAMV
;
A
#
# COMPACT_ATOMS: atom_id res chain seq x y z
N THR A 1 -6.35 2.65 -27.32
CA THR A 1 -4.94 2.54 -27.77
C THR A 1 -4.52 1.09 -27.99
N SER A 2 -4.81 0.16 -27.08
CA SER A 2 -4.34 -1.24 -27.18
C SER A 2 -4.83 -2.04 -28.40
N LEU A 3 -6.09 -1.85 -28.85
CA LEU A 3 -6.64 -2.54 -30.04
C LEU A 3 -5.87 -2.20 -31.34
N PHE A 4 -5.37 -0.97 -31.44
CA PHE A 4 -4.59 -0.51 -32.58
C PHE A 4 -3.18 -1.10 -32.56
N VAL A 5 -2.56 -1.22 -31.37
CA VAL A 5 -1.27 -1.89 -31.19
C VAL A 5 -1.35 -3.36 -31.63
N LEU A 6 -2.42 -4.06 -31.27
CA LEU A 6 -2.66 -5.43 -31.74
C LEU A 6 -2.84 -5.50 -33.26
N GLY A 7 -3.49 -4.49 -33.86
CA GLY A 7 -3.58 -4.36 -35.32
C GLY A 7 -2.23 -4.13 -36.01
N LEU A 8 -1.27 -3.46 -35.35
CA LEU A 8 0.10 -3.34 -35.86
C LEU A 8 0.84 -4.68 -35.81
N ILE A 9 0.69 -5.45 -34.72
CA ILE A 9 1.27 -6.79 -34.57
C ILE A 9 0.72 -7.74 -35.64
N ALA A 10 -0.56 -7.62 -35.95
CA ALA A 10 -1.25 -8.35 -37.02
C ALA A 10 -0.71 -8.09 -38.44
N ARG A 11 0.18 -7.12 -38.67
CA ARG A 11 0.79 -6.94 -40.01
C ARG A 11 1.78 -8.04 -40.38
N SER A 12 2.38 -8.70 -39.39
CA SER A 12 3.30 -9.82 -39.60
C SER A 12 2.58 -11.16 -39.58
N SER A 13 2.97 -12.11 -40.44
CA SER A 13 2.36 -13.46 -40.47
C SER A 13 2.53 -14.22 -39.14
N ALA A 14 3.63 -13.97 -38.41
CA ALA A 14 3.85 -14.47 -37.06
C ALA A 14 2.86 -13.86 -36.05
N GLY A 15 2.68 -12.54 -36.08
CA GLY A 15 1.73 -11.83 -35.22
C GLY A 15 0.28 -12.22 -35.50
N LYS A 16 -0.11 -12.41 -36.78
CA LYS A 16 -1.43 -12.93 -37.14
C LYS A 16 -1.71 -14.28 -36.48
N ARG A 17 -0.76 -15.22 -36.53
CA ARG A 17 -0.90 -16.54 -35.90
C ARG A 17 -1.00 -16.42 -34.38
N ALA A 18 -0.11 -15.65 -33.76
CA ALA A 18 -0.11 -15.45 -32.31
C ALA A 18 -1.44 -14.86 -31.80
N LEU A 19 -1.97 -13.84 -32.49
CA LEU A 19 -3.26 -13.24 -32.17
C LEU A 19 -4.42 -14.22 -32.36
N SER A 20 -4.42 -15.00 -33.44
CA SER A 20 -5.46 -16.02 -33.65
C SER A 20 -5.46 -17.10 -32.57
N HIS A 21 -4.28 -17.54 -32.09
CA HIS A 21 -4.15 -18.47 -30.97
C HIS A 21 -4.62 -17.85 -29.65
N ALA A 22 -4.43 -16.55 -29.47
CA ALA A 22 -4.90 -15.81 -28.31
C ALA A 22 -6.41 -15.44 -28.38
N GLY A 23 -7.15 -15.92 -29.38
CA GLY A 23 -8.59 -15.66 -29.52
C GLY A 23 -8.94 -14.30 -30.13
N TRP A 24 -8.02 -13.69 -30.88
CA TRP A 24 -8.24 -12.43 -31.59
C TRP A 24 -8.49 -12.63 -33.08
N ALA A 25 -9.53 -11.98 -33.60
CA ALA A 25 -9.82 -11.85 -35.02
C ALA A 25 -8.85 -10.86 -35.65
N VAL A 26 -8.14 -11.36 -36.66
CA VAL A 26 -7.09 -10.63 -37.35
C VAL A 26 -7.62 -10.07 -38.67
N PRO A 27 -7.34 -8.80 -39.00
CA PRO A 27 -7.75 -8.22 -40.27
C PRO A 27 -7.12 -8.98 -41.46
N ARG A 28 -7.97 -9.35 -42.41
CA ARG A 28 -7.55 -9.94 -43.70
C ARG A 28 -7.05 -8.86 -44.67
N ASP A 29 -7.64 -7.68 -44.59
CA ASP A 29 -7.27 -6.52 -45.38
C ASP A 29 -5.97 -5.89 -44.85
N PRO A 30 -4.92 -5.70 -45.68
CA PRO A 30 -3.70 -4.99 -45.32
C PRO A 30 -3.91 -3.53 -44.85
N LEU A 31 -5.04 -2.91 -45.20
CA LEU A 31 -5.38 -1.54 -44.80
C LEU A 31 -6.05 -1.48 -43.42
N ALA A 32 -6.58 -2.60 -42.93
CA ALA A 32 -7.20 -2.67 -41.62
C ALA A 32 -6.13 -2.81 -40.52
N SER A 33 -6.11 -1.83 -39.61
CA SER A 33 -5.13 -1.71 -38.51
C SER A 33 -5.74 -1.99 -37.14
N VAL A 34 -6.85 -2.74 -37.10
CA VAL A 34 -7.57 -3.06 -35.87
C VAL A 34 -7.73 -4.57 -35.76
N ALA A 35 -7.30 -5.12 -34.62
CA ALA A 35 -7.63 -6.49 -34.22
C ALA A 35 -8.75 -6.45 -33.18
N VAL A 36 -9.73 -7.34 -33.32
CA VAL A 36 -10.93 -7.42 -32.45
C VAL A 36 -10.95 -8.80 -31.81
N PRO A 37 -11.31 -8.97 -30.53
CA PRO A 37 -11.41 -10.31 -29.97
C PRO A 37 -12.56 -11.09 -30.61
N ASN A 38 -12.42 -12.41 -30.70
CA ASN A 38 -13.46 -13.29 -31.24
C ASN A 38 -14.76 -13.25 -30.40
N SER A 39 -14.64 -12.89 -29.12
CA SER A 39 -15.76 -12.64 -28.23
C SER A 39 -15.63 -11.24 -27.63
N VAL A 40 -16.56 -10.35 -27.95
CA VAL A 40 -16.55 -8.97 -27.43
C VAL A 40 -16.79 -8.96 -25.91
N ALA A 41 -17.49 -9.96 -25.39
CA ALA A 41 -17.76 -10.10 -23.96
C ALA A 41 -16.46 -10.19 -23.13
N THR A 42 -15.39 -10.77 -23.68
CA THR A 42 -14.11 -10.91 -22.95
C THR A 42 -13.38 -9.59 -22.75
N LEU A 43 -13.73 -8.51 -23.46
CA LEU A 43 -13.15 -7.18 -23.24
C LEU A 43 -13.57 -6.57 -21.90
N PHE A 44 -14.74 -6.97 -21.41
CA PHE A 44 -15.35 -6.39 -20.22
C PHE A 44 -15.28 -7.32 -19.00
N VAL A 45 -14.68 -8.51 -19.16
CA VAL A 45 -14.41 -9.42 -18.05
C VAL A 45 -13.14 -8.95 -17.38
N TRP A 46 -13.29 -8.39 -16.18
CA TRP A 46 -12.15 -8.16 -15.30
C TRP A 46 -11.59 -9.52 -14.87
N PRO A 47 -10.27 -9.78 -14.99
CA PRO A 47 -9.70 -11.04 -14.55
C PRO A 47 -9.95 -11.21 -13.04
N THR A 48 -10.74 -12.21 -12.68
CA THR A 48 -11.01 -12.60 -11.29
C THR A 48 -9.90 -13.47 -10.71
N ALA A 49 -9.05 -14.02 -11.57
CA ALA A 49 -7.89 -14.81 -11.20
C ALA A 49 -6.60 -14.01 -11.42
N THR A 50 -5.59 -14.32 -10.60
CA THR A 50 -4.19 -13.95 -10.84
C THR A 50 -3.82 -14.29 -12.28
N PRO A 51 -3.23 -13.36 -13.05
CA PRO A 51 -2.94 -13.59 -14.46
C PRO A 51 -2.05 -14.85 -14.61
N PRO A 52 -2.31 -15.71 -15.60
CA PRO A 52 -1.59 -16.98 -15.81
C PRO A 52 -0.11 -16.78 -16.15
N TYR A 53 0.26 -15.56 -16.53
CA TYR A 53 1.65 -15.13 -16.69
C TYR A 53 1.93 -14.11 -15.59
N PRO A 54 2.93 -14.34 -14.72
CA PRO A 54 3.43 -13.26 -13.89
C PRO A 54 3.91 -12.18 -14.88
N SER A 55 3.31 -11.00 -14.78
CA SER A 55 3.85 -9.84 -15.49
C SER A 55 5.12 -9.43 -14.76
N ASP A 56 6.21 -10.19 -14.92
CA ASP A 56 7.52 -9.87 -14.33
C ASP A 56 8.03 -8.49 -14.79
N LEU A 57 7.43 -7.94 -15.85
CA LEU A 57 7.73 -6.60 -16.36
C LEU A 57 7.07 -5.47 -15.57
N VAL A 58 6.06 -5.76 -14.75
CA VAL A 58 5.35 -4.75 -13.96
C VAL A 58 5.04 -5.36 -12.60
N ASP A 59 5.81 -4.97 -11.58
CA ASP A 59 5.45 -5.25 -10.20
C ASP A 59 4.16 -4.51 -9.88
N VAL A 60 3.03 -5.20 -10.04
CA VAL A 60 1.70 -4.72 -9.66
C VAL A 60 1.45 -4.96 -8.17
N SER A 61 2.47 -5.38 -7.39
CA SER A 61 2.39 -5.33 -5.94
C SER A 61 2.15 -3.88 -5.57
N PHE A 62 0.91 -3.57 -5.20
CA PHE A 62 0.53 -2.37 -4.48
C PHE A 62 1.21 -2.44 -3.10
N LYS A 63 2.55 -2.34 -3.07
CA LYS A 63 3.27 -2.12 -1.83
C LYS A 63 2.68 -0.82 -1.28
N PRO A 64 2.08 -0.86 -0.07
CA PRO A 64 1.53 0.34 0.51
C PRO A 64 2.65 1.38 0.54
N PHE A 65 2.33 2.56 0.05
CA PHE A 65 3.26 3.68 0.00
C PHE A 65 3.86 3.88 1.39
N VAL A 66 5.11 3.47 1.55
CA VAL A 66 5.90 3.88 2.70
C VAL A 66 6.18 5.35 2.43
N SER A 67 5.51 6.23 3.19
CA SER A 67 5.88 7.64 3.22
C SER A 67 7.38 7.66 3.37
N PRO A 68 8.11 8.15 2.37
CA PRO A 68 9.53 8.08 2.46
C PRO A 68 9.97 8.78 3.72
N HIS A 69 10.90 8.17 4.45
CA HIS A 69 11.38 8.72 5.71
C HIS A 69 12.09 10.08 5.54
N PHE A 70 12.17 10.63 4.31
CA PHE A 70 12.74 11.94 3.95
C PHE A 70 12.26 13.09 4.85
N VAL A 71 11.02 13.08 5.37
CA VAL A 71 10.53 14.17 6.26
C VAL A 71 11.02 14.00 7.71
N LYS A 72 11.34 12.76 8.10
CA LYS A 72 11.74 12.37 9.46
C LYS A 72 13.25 12.13 9.62
N SER A 73 14.01 12.14 8.52
CA SER A 73 15.46 12.04 8.56
C SER A 73 16.04 13.24 9.32
N ALA A 74 16.89 12.98 10.30
CA ALA A 74 17.56 14.03 11.09
C ALA A 74 18.45 14.94 10.21
N LYS A 75 18.76 14.52 8.99
CA LYS A 75 19.56 15.27 8.00
C LYS A 75 18.73 16.26 7.17
N THR A 76 17.40 16.21 7.23
CA THR A 76 16.55 17.02 6.37
C THR A 76 16.49 18.46 6.86
N THR A 77 17.17 19.34 6.11
CA THR A 77 17.19 20.79 6.38
C THR A 77 15.81 21.41 6.21
N ALA A 78 15.51 22.49 6.96
CA ALA A 78 14.25 23.23 6.82
C ALA A 78 13.94 23.65 5.38
N LYS A 79 14.98 24.05 4.63
CA LYS A 79 14.89 24.39 3.20
C LYS A 79 14.47 23.21 2.33
N THR A 80 14.98 22.00 2.60
CA THR A 80 14.57 20.78 1.88
C THR A 80 13.07 20.52 2.10
N LYS A 81 12.58 20.66 3.33
CA LYS A 81 11.14 20.52 3.62
C LYS A 81 10.30 21.56 2.88
N GLU A 82 10.82 22.78 2.77
CA GLU A 82 10.18 23.84 2.00
C GLU A 82 10.12 23.53 0.50
N ILE A 83 11.20 23.02 -0.10
CA ILE A 83 11.20 22.54 -1.49
C ILE A 83 10.11 21.50 -1.69
N LEU A 84 10.05 20.48 -0.84
CA LEU A 84 9.08 19.40 -0.96
C LEU A 84 7.64 19.88 -0.78
N ARG A 85 7.41 20.86 0.11
CA ARG A 85 6.11 21.53 0.25
C ARG A 85 5.73 22.24 -1.05
N LEU A 86 6.63 23.06 -1.62
CA LEU A 86 6.38 23.79 -2.86
C LEU A 86 6.16 22.84 -4.05
N VAL A 87 6.86 21.70 -4.09
CA VAL A 87 6.60 20.64 -5.08
C VAL A 87 5.20 20.06 -4.92
N GLY A 88 4.73 19.85 -3.69
CA GLY A 88 3.32 19.49 -3.42
C GLY A 88 2.34 20.55 -3.92
N ASP A 89 2.61 21.83 -3.66
CA ASP A 89 1.78 22.96 -4.05
C ASP A 89 1.68 23.14 -5.58
N LEU A 90 2.63 22.62 -6.36
CA LEU A 90 2.57 22.58 -7.83
C LEU A 90 1.47 21.65 -8.39
N SER A 91 0.90 20.76 -7.57
CA SER A 91 -0.22 19.89 -7.99
C SER A 91 -1.54 20.67 -8.13
N SER A 92 -1.66 21.79 -7.40
CA SER A 92 -2.82 22.67 -7.46
C SER A 92 -2.58 23.85 -8.40
N THR A 93 -3.53 24.13 -9.27
CA THR A 93 -3.45 25.22 -10.25
C THR A 93 -3.50 26.61 -9.62
N ILE A 94 -4.01 26.71 -8.39
CA ILE A 94 -4.15 27.97 -7.65
C ILE A 94 -2.76 28.44 -7.17
N SER A 95 -1.98 27.53 -6.57
CA SER A 95 -0.66 27.80 -6.01
C SER A 95 0.49 27.63 -7.01
N GLN A 96 0.24 27.04 -8.19
CA GLN A 96 1.28 26.66 -9.14
C GLN A 96 2.23 27.81 -9.53
N LYS A 97 1.70 29.00 -9.81
CA LYS A 97 2.51 30.15 -10.25
C LYS A 97 3.44 30.66 -9.16
N GLU A 98 2.93 30.76 -7.94
CA GLU A 98 3.70 31.20 -6.77
C GLU A 98 4.73 30.14 -6.38
N ALA A 99 4.33 28.87 -6.31
CA ALA A 99 5.23 27.77 -5.98
C ALA A 99 6.36 27.63 -7.00
N GLY A 100 6.06 27.75 -8.30
CA GLY A 100 7.08 27.73 -9.36
C GLY A 100 8.06 28.90 -9.28
N ALA A 101 7.58 30.11 -8.97
CA ALA A 101 8.44 31.28 -8.79
C ALA A 101 9.37 31.11 -7.57
N SER A 102 8.84 30.63 -6.44
CA SER A 102 9.61 30.36 -5.23
C SER A 102 10.65 29.25 -5.44
N LEU A 103 10.31 28.17 -6.14
CA LEU A 103 11.26 27.11 -6.48
C LEU A 103 12.40 27.61 -7.37
N ASN A 104 12.12 28.47 -8.35
CA ASN A 104 13.18 29.07 -9.18
C ASN A 104 14.10 29.98 -8.37
N ARG A 105 13.56 30.77 -7.44
CA ARG A 105 14.37 31.59 -6.52
C ARG A 105 15.27 30.72 -5.64
N MET A 106 14.70 29.65 -5.08
CA MET A 106 15.47 28.71 -4.28
C MET A 106 16.55 28.02 -5.09
N LYS A 107 16.30 27.64 -6.35
CA LYS A 107 17.32 27.08 -7.24
C LYS A 107 18.47 28.05 -7.52
N GLY A 108 18.16 29.34 -7.63
CA GLY A 108 19.18 30.39 -7.78
C GLY A 108 20.01 30.63 -6.52
N SER A 109 19.40 30.56 -5.33
CA SER A 109 20.09 30.80 -4.06
C SER A 109 20.80 29.58 -3.48
N HIS A 110 20.25 28.39 -3.71
CA HIS A 110 20.66 27.11 -3.13
C HIS A 110 20.65 25.99 -4.18
N PRO A 111 21.49 26.08 -5.23
CA PRO A 111 21.55 25.06 -6.28
C PRO A 111 21.92 23.67 -5.72
N GLU A 112 22.72 23.61 -4.65
CA GLU A 112 23.17 22.37 -4.00
C GLU A 112 22.01 21.49 -3.52
N LEU A 113 20.88 22.10 -3.13
CA LEU A 113 19.70 21.36 -2.67
C LEU A 113 18.94 20.68 -3.82
N PHE A 114 19.15 21.12 -5.06
CA PHE A 114 18.55 20.54 -6.26
C PHE A 114 19.46 19.51 -6.94
N GLU A 115 20.70 19.37 -6.47
CA GLU A 115 21.66 18.35 -6.89
C GLU A 115 21.66 17.14 -5.93
N ASP A 116 21.07 17.30 -4.75
CA ASP A 116 20.93 16.24 -3.74
C ASP A 116 19.97 15.12 -4.19
N THR A 117 20.49 13.90 -4.24
CA THR A 117 19.75 12.69 -4.63
C THR A 117 18.59 12.39 -3.70
N GLU A 118 18.72 12.61 -2.38
CA GLU A 118 17.65 12.33 -1.42
C GLU A 118 16.45 13.26 -1.66
N THR A 119 16.73 14.56 -1.83
CA THR A 119 15.72 15.57 -2.14
C THR A 119 15.05 15.33 -3.50
N ALA A 120 15.84 14.95 -4.52
CA ALA A 120 15.30 14.60 -5.83
C ALA A 120 14.36 13.39 -5.75
N LEU A 121 14.79 12.30 -5.10
CA LEU A 121 13.97 11.10 -4.92
C LEU A 121 12.65 11.41 -4.18
N ALA A 122 12.71 12.26 -3.16
CA ALA A 122 11.53 12.75 -2.45
C ALA A 122 10.56 13.51 -3.35
N ALA A 123 11.06 14.46 -4.15
CA ALA A 123 10.24 15.22 -5.08
C ALA A 123 9.61 14.32 -6.16
N HIS A 124 10.36 13.39 -6.72
CA HIS A 124 9.86 12.42 -7.70
C HIS A 124 8.81 11.47 -7.11
N THR A 125 8.96 11.10 -5.85
CA THR A 125 7.98 10.30 -5.14
C THR A 125 6.65 11.05 -4.95
N ILE A 126 6.70 12.35 -4.65
CA ILE A 126 5.51 13.22 -4.60
C ILE A 126 4.86 13.30 -5.99
N LEU A 127 5.66 13.49 -7.06
CA LEU A 127 5.17 13.49 -8.44
C LEU A 127 4.47 12.18 -8.83
N ALA A 128 4.93 11.03 -8.33
CA ALA A 128 4.30 9.74 -8.60
C ALA A 128 2.93 9.61 -7.94
N ARG A 129 2.71 10.29 -6.81
CA ARG A 129 1.48 10.15 -6.01
C ARG A 129 0.37 11.11 -6.39
N TYR A 130 0.70 12.37 -6.68
CA TYR A 130 -0.31 13.39 -6.95
C TYR A 130 -0.54 13.61 -8.45
N HIS A 131 -1.70 14.16 -8.79
CA HIS A 131 -2.02 14.56 -10.14
C HIS A 131 -1.38 15.90 -10.45
N TYR A 132 -0.51 15.91 -11.45
CA TYR A 132 0.15 17.10 -11.97
C TYR A 132 -0.18 17.26 -13.44
N ARG A 133 -0.32 18.51 -13.87
CA ARG A 133 -0.29 18.88 -15.30
C ARG A 133 1.09 18.57 -15.88
N LEU A 134 1.13 18.28 -17.18
CA LEU A 134 2.37 17.91 -17.88
C LEU A 134 3.47 18.95 -17.70
N SER A 135 3.16 20.24 -17.83
CA SER A 135 4.12 21.32 -17.67
C SER A 135 4.72 21.41 -16.26
N ALA A 136 3.92 21.16 -15.23
CA ALA A 136 4.39 21.12 -13.84
C ALA A 136 5.30 19.90 -13.60
N ARG A 137 4.97 18.73 -14.16
CA ARG A 137 5.86 17.55 -14.11
C ARG A 137 7.22 17.81 -14.76
N GLN A 138 7.20 18.32 -15.99
CA GLN A 138 8.42 18.66 -16.73
C GLN A 138 9.26 19.69 -15.98
N PHE A 139 8.63 20.71 -15.41
CA PHE A 139 9.31 21.70 -14.59
C PHE A 139 10.05 21.06 -13.40
N VAL A 140 9.40 20.19 -12.63
CA VAL A 140 10.06 19.52 -11.49
C VAL A 140 11.18 18.59 -11.96
N MET A 141 11.00 17.84 -13.06
CA MET A 141 12.08 17.02 -13.62
C MET A 141 13.30 17.87 -14.01
N ASN A 142 13.08 19.03 -14.63
CA ASN A 142 14.16 19.95 -15.02
C ASN A 142 14.79 20.69 -13.82
N LEU A 143 14.09 20.80 -12.69
CA LEU A 143 14.67 21.36 -11.47
C LEU A 143 15.83 20.49 -10.99
N PHE A 144 15.64 19.16 -10.98
CA PHE A 144 16.58 18.15 -10.47
C PHE A 144 17.41 17.46 -11.57
N GLU A 145 17.54 18.07 -12.76
CA GLU A 145 18.28 17.49 -13.90
C GLU A 145 19.73 17.10 -13.56
N LYS A 146 20.35 17.83 -12.62
CA LYS A 146 21.73 17.61 -12.19
C LYS A 146 21.90 16.62 -11.04
N ALA A 147 20.79 16.17 -10.43
CA ALA A 147 20.87 15.23 -9.33
C ALA A 147 21.31 13.84 -9.82
N ASP A 148 22.16 13.16 -9.04
CA ASP A 148 22.59 11.81 -9.37
C ASP A 148 21.46 10.81 -9.08
N LEU A 149 20.76 10.41 -10.14
CA LEU A 149 19.70 9.40 -10.12
C LEU A 149 20.18 8.05 -10.67
N SER A 150 21.49 7.78 -10.65
CA SER A 150 22.03 6.48 -11.02
C SER A 150 21.55 5.37 -10.07
N ASN A 151 21.45 4.13 -10.58
CA ASN A 151 21.06 2.99 -9.75
C ASN A 151 21.98 2.83 -8.52
N ALA A 152 23.26 3.14 -8.66
CA ALA A 152 24.21 3.09 -7.54
C ALA A 152 23.84 4.08 -6.43
N ALA A 153 23.57 5.34 -6.79
CA ALA A 153 23.15 6.36 -5.85
C ALA A 153 21.79 6.04 -5.22
N LEU A 154 20.81 5.67 -6.04
CA LEU A 154 19.45 5.34 -5.58
C LEU A 154 19.40 4.13 -4.65
N ASN A 155 20.22 3.11 -4.91
CA ASN A 155 20.29 1.92 -4.06
C ASN A 155 20.67 2.27 -2.61
N SER A 156 21.51 3.29 -2.39
CA SER A 156 21.86 3.70 -1.02
C SER A 156 20.68 4.22 -0.20
N PHE A 157 19.61 4.69 -0.86
CA PHE A 157 18.41 5.24 -0.22
C PHE A 157 17.23 4.25 -0.22
N LEU A 158 17.09 3.42 -1.25
CA LEU A 158 16.00 2.47 -1.39
C LEU A 158 16.17 1.22 -0.51
N TRP A 159 17.42 0.80 -0.24
CA TRP A 159 17.72 -0.42 0.53
C TRP A 159 17.85 -0.21 2.05
N GLN A 160 17.61 0.99 2.58
CA GLN A 160 17.62 1.24 4.03
C GLN A 160 16.39 0.67 4.77
N GLY A 161 15.46 0.02 4.06
CA GLY A 161 14.17 -0.42 4.59
C GLY A 161 14.03 -1.90 4.93
N GLU A 162 15.04 -2.73 4.70
CA GLU A 162 15.03 -4.14 5.11
C GLU A 162 16.17 -4.42 6.07
N ASP A 163 15.99 -4.09 7.35
CA ASP A 163 16.75 -4.76 8.41
C ASP A 163 16.39 -6.25 8.37
N PRO A 164 17.32 -7.18 8.04
CA PRO A 164 17.02 -8.61 8.05
C PRO A 164 16.78 -9.17 9.47
N GLN A 165 16.83 -8.33 10.51
CA GLN A 165 16.74 -8.73 11.90
C GLN A 165 15.32 -8.66 12.50
N GLN A 166 14.29 -8.33 11.72
CA GLN A 166 12.89 -8.45 12.15
C GLN A 166 12.14 -9.63 11.51
N ALA A 167 12.85 -10.71 11.18
CA ALA A 167 12.23 -12.04 11.18
C ALA A 167 12.10 -12.49 12.65
N ALA A 168 11.02 -12.07 13.31
CA ALA A 168 10.74 -12.45 14.69
C ALA A 168 10.73 -13.98 14.84
N PRO A 169 11.45 -14.57 15.81
CA PRO A 169 11.18 -15.95 16.20
C PRO A 169 9.79 -15.95 16.86
N GLN A 170 8.88 -16.76 16.32
CA GLN A 170 7.59 -17.06 16.95
C GLN A 170 7.85 -17.81 18.26
N GLY A 171 8.11 -17.06 19.33
CA GLY A 171 8.28 -17.55 20.69
C GLY A 171 7.21 -16.93 21.57
N GLY A 172 6.08 -17.63 21.71
CA GLY A 172 4.99 -17.21 22.58
C GLY A 172 5.45 -16.99 24.02
N ARG A 173 5.29 -15.78 24.53
CA ARG A 173 5.32 -15.49 25.97
C ARG A 173 4.10 -14.68 26.36
N ARG A 174 3.16 -15.40 26.97
CA ARG A 174 1.94 -14.91 27.62
C ARG A 174 2.29 -13.75 28.54
N ARG A 175 1.73 -12.56 28.27
CA ARG A 175 1.72 -11.45 29.24
C ARG A 175 0.85 -11.86 30.43
N ARG A 176 1.49 -12.19 31.54
CA ARG A 176 0.88 -12.28 32.86
C ARG A 176 0.60 -10.85 33.32
N SER A 177 -0.67 -10.49 33.48
CA SER A 177 -1.04 -9.26 34.19
C SER A 177 -0.66 -9.41 35.66
N SER A 178 0.13 -8.46 36.17
CA SER A 178 0.50 -8.37 37.58
C SER A 178 -0.71 -7.91 38.38
N VAL A 179 -1.36 -8.83 39.10
CA VAL A 179 -2.28 -8.50 40.20
C VAL A 179 -1.43 -8.22 41.43
N SER A 180 -1.48 -6.97 41.89
CA SER A 180 -0.89 -6.51 43.14
C SER A 180 -1.59 -7.16 44.33
N ALA A 181 -0.89 -8.02 45.07
CA ALA A 181 -1.34 -8.53 46.36
C ALA A 181 -1.03 -7.50 47.46
N PRO A 182 -1.96 -7.21 48.39
CA PRO A 182 -1.70 -6.32 49.51
C PRO A 182 -0.80 -6.99 50.56
N SER A 183 0.16 -6.22 51.07
CA SER A 183 1.15 -6.62 52.08
C SER A 183 0.51 -6.81 53.46
N LEU A 184 0.63 -8.01 54.02
CA LEU A 184 0.19 -8.38 55.37
C LEU A 184 1.25 -7.96 56.41
N SER A 185 1.40 -6.67 56.69
CA SER A 185 2.21 -6.25 57.85
C SER A 185 2.00 -4.79 58.29
N SER A 186 0.78 -4.38 58.63
CA SER A 186 0.57 -3.20 59.50
C SER A 186 -0.89 -2.98 59.95
N THR A 187 -1.53 -3.95 60.61
CA THR A 187 -2.64 -3.65 61.55
C THR A 187 -2.76 -4.77 62.58
N ILE A 188 -1.71 -4.98 63.38
CA ILE A 188 -1.89 -5.58 64.71
C ILE A 188 -2.56 -4.49 65.57
N GLN A 189 -3.47 -4.87 66.46
CA GLN A 189 -4.03 -4.08 67.59
C GLN A 189 -5.45 -3.47 67.45
N SER A 190 -6.46 -4.18 66.94
CA SER A 190 -7.85 -3.72 67.16
C SER A 190 -8.97 -4.75 67.33
N LEU A 191 -8.69 -6.05 67.48
CA LEU A 191 -9.76 -7.04 67.75
C LEU A 191 -9.30 -8.09 68.77
N LEU A 192 -9.00 -7.64 69.98
CA LEU A 192 -8.88 -8.50 71.18
C LEU A 192 -9.85 -8.08 72.30
N HIS A 193 -10.95 -7.41 71.97
CA HIS A 193 -11.99 -7.09 72.95
C HIS A 193 -13.40 -7.32 72.39
N SER A 194 -14.18 -8.05 73.20
CA SER A 194 -15.63 -8.29 73.17
C SER A 194 -16.20 -9.09 71.99
N HIS A 195 -16.50 -10.38 72.13
CA HIS A 195 -17.64 -11.03 72.81
C HIS A 195 -18.96 -11.00 71.99
N SER A 196 -19.54 -12.21 71.89
CA SER A 196 -20.94 -12.61 71.67
C SER A 196 -21.60 -12.57 70.27
N LYS A 197 -22.10 -13.78 69.91
CA LYS A 197 -23.42 -14.12 69.27
C LYS A 197 -23.58 -13.67 67.80
N GLU A 198 -24.17 -14.38 66.84
CA GLU A 198 -25.10 -15.52 66.68
C GLU A 198 -24.96 -15.96 65.19
N THR A 199 -24.93 -17.26 64.83
CA THR A 199 -26.05 -18.08 64.28
C THR A 199 -26.67 -17.49 62.98
N VAL A 200 -26.71 -18.12 61.78
CA VAL A 200 -27.60 -19.22 61.32
C VAL A 200 -27.49 -19.43 59.76
N LEU A 201 -27.54 -20.72 59.33
CA LEU A 201 -28.12 -21.41 58.11
C LEU A 201 -28.16 -20.72 56.72
N ALA A 202 -27.68 -21.30 55.59
CA ALA A 202 -27.94 -22.57 54.86
C ALA A 202 -29.07 -22.51 53.79
N THR A 203 -28.84 -23.20 52.64
CA THR A 203 -29.72 -23.76 51.57
C THR A 203 -29.41 -23.21 50.16
N ALA A 204 -29.21 -23.92 49.04
CA ALA A 204 -29.36 -25.29 48.50
C ALA A 204 -30.45 -25.41 47.38
N ARG A 205 -29.96 -25.69 46.15
CA ARG A 205 -30.60 -26.34 44.96
C ARG A 205 -31.57 -25.47 44.12
N HIS A 206 -31.75 -25.61 42.80
CA HIS A 206 -32.05 -26.81 41.98
C HIS A 206 -32.01 -26.51 40.45
N ILE A 207 -31.64 -27.50 39.62
CA ILE A 207 -31.65 -27.63 38.12
C ILE A 207 -32.89 -28.49 37.77
N PRO A 208 -33.68 -28.37 36.66
CA PRO A 208 -33.30 -28.93 35.35
C PRO A 208 -33.99 -28.45 34.05
N ASP A 209 -33.48 -29.08 32.98
CA ASP A 209 -33.69 -29.02 31.53
C ASP A 209 -35.06 -29.46 30.99
N HIS A 210 -35.27 -29.30 29.67
CA HIS A 210 -35.98 -30.14 28.67
C HIS A 210 -36.38 -29.25 27.46
N GLU A 211 -36.46 -29.64 26.18
CA GLU A 211 -35.99 -30.76 25.37
C GLU A 211 -36.38 -30.49 23.89
N ASN A 212 -35.87 -31.35 23.00
CA ASN A 212 -35.94 -31.40 21.52
C ASN A 212 -37.33 -31.40 20.86
N THR A 213 -37.36 -31.11 19.54
CA THR A 213 -38.19 -31.85 18.56
C THR A 213 -37.51 -31.87 17.18
N ILE A 214 -37.45 -33.06 16.57
CA ILE A 214 -36.91 -33.45 15.24
C ILE A 214 -38.06 -34.06 14.41
N PHE A 215 -38.05 -33.89 13.07
CA PHE A 215 -38.51 -34.84 12.00
C PHE A 215 -38.12 -34.17 10.64
N VAL A 216 -37.26 -34.64 9.71
CA VAL A 216 -36.95 -35.88 8.96
C VAL A 216 -37.79 -36.12 7.68
N GLY A 217 -37.07 -36.19 6.54
CA GLY A 217 -37.36 -36.98 5.31
C GLY A 217 -37.52 -36.16 4.01
N ALA A 218 -37.27 -36.63 2.78
CA ALA A 218 -36.21 -37.40 2.07
C ALA A 218 -36.73 -37.62 0.61
N SER A 219 -35.85 -37.60 -0.41
CA SER A 219 -36.02 -38.03 -1.84
C SER A 219 -37.01 -37.21 -2.73
N GLU A 220 -36.92 -37.10 -4.08
CA GLU A 220 -36.40 -37.96 -5.16
C GLU A 220 -36.22 -37.16 -6.50
N ALA A 221 -35.79 -37.84 -7.58
CA ALA A 221 -35.27 -37.35 -8.86
C ALA A 221 -36.27 -37.32 -10.06
N MET A 222 -35.81 -36.71 -11.18
CA MET A 222 -36.23 -36.79 -12.61
C MET A 222 -37.68 -36.48 -13.02
N VAL A 223 -37.87 -35.54 -13.97
CA VAL A 223 -38.03 -35.72 -15.43
C VAL A 223 -37.61 -34.43 -16.14
#